data_AF-A0A7C6WIJ3-F1
#
_entry.id   AF-A0A7C6WIJ3-F1
#
_cell.length_a   1.000
_cell.length_b   1.000
_cell.length_c   1.000
_cell.angle_alpha   90.00
_cell.angle_beta   90.00
_cell.angle_gamma   90.00
#
_symmetry.space_group_name_H-M   'P 1'
#
loop_
_entity.id
_entity.type
_entity.pdbx_description
1 polymer ?
#
loop_
_entity_poly.entity_id
_entity_poly.type
_entity_poly.pdbx_seq_one_letter_code
_entity_poly.pdbx_strand_id
1 'polypeptide(L)'
;MINKQMNAHEFERFKTEYFERENVKQRHQAIHERFEQRVKGAIKLRDRSREGLADEEISITLYGWIQRYLSLTDRYDHFEGVVVNGVKGAVVVDYITEEIVFQAE
;
A
#
# COMPACT_ATOMS: atom_id res chain seq x y z
N MET A 1 -9.24 2.76 -16.61
CA MET A 1 -10.11 3.82 -16.05
C MET A 1 -11.03 3.18 -15.02
N ILE A 2 -11.11 3.71 -13.79
CA ILE A 2 -12.10 3.23 -12.81
C ILE A 2 -13.48 3.77 -13.18
N ASN A 3 -14.53 2.95 -13.02
CA ASN A 3 -15.89 3.41 -13.27
C ASN A 3 -16.29 4.37 -12.14
N LYS A 4 -16.75 5.59 -12.47
CA LYS A 4 -17.05 6.60 -11.43
C LYS A 4 -18.38 6.35 -10.70
N GLN A 5 -19.23 5.48 -11.23
CA GLN A 5 -20.49 5.08 -10.60
C GLN A 5 -20.55 3.57 -10.57
N MET A 6 -20.92 3.02 -9.42
CA MET A 6 -21.07 1.58 -9.21
C MET A 6 -22.07 1.30 -8.09
N ASN A 7 -22.77 0.17 -8.17
CA ASN A 7 -23.47 -0.39 -7.03
C ASN A 7 -22.54 -1.27 -6.18
N ALA A 8 -23.01 -1.76 -5.03
CA ALA A 8 -22.22 -2.61 -4.14
C ALA A 8 -21.68 -3.88 -4.84
N HIS A 9 -22.48 -4.52 -5.69
CA HIS A 9 -22.06 -5.73 -6.40
C HIS A 9 -20.95 -5.42 -7.43
N GLU A 10 -21.08 -4.31 -8.14
CA GLU A 10 -20.06 -3.84 -9.08
C GLU A 10 -18.77 -3.42 -8.36
N PHE A 11 -18.87 -2.86 -7.16
CA PHE A 11 -17.70 -2.55 -6.33
C PHE A 11 -17.00 -3.82 -5.86
N GLU A 12 -17.72 -4.82 -5.34
CA GLU A 12 -17.11 -6.10 -4.96
C GLU A 12 -16.46 -6.81 -6.15
N ARG A 13 -17.10 -6.78 -7.32
CA ARG A 13 -16.49 -7.30 -8.55
C ARG A 13 -15.23 -6.52 -8.93
N PHE A 14 -15.25 -5.20 -8.82
CA PHE A 14 -14.06 -4.37 -9.04
C PHE A 14 -12.91 -4.79 -8.12
N LYS A 15 -13.18 -5.09 -6.84
CA LYS A 15 -12.14 -5.52 -5.89
C LYS A 15 -11.43 -6.78 -6.36
N THR A 16 -12.20 -7.78 -6.80
CA THR A 16 -11.67 -9.05 -7.32
C THR A 16 -10.86 -8.83 -8.61
N GLU A 17 -11.41 -8.08 -9.57
CA GLU A 17 -10.79 -7.93 -10.89
C GLU A 17 -9.60 -6.97 -10.90
N TYR A 18 -9.48 -6.07 -9.91
CA TYR A 18 -8.47 -5.00 -9.95
C TYR A 18 -7.04 -5.56 -9.96
N PHE A 19 -6.73 -6.50 -9.07
CA PHE A 19 -5.41 -7.14 -8.99
C PHE A 19 -5.16 -8.19 -10.08
N GLU A 20 -6.18 -8.58 -10.85
CA GLU A 20 -6.02 -9.48 -11.98
C GLU A 20 -5.40 -8.80 -13.20
N ARG A 21 -5.51 -7.46 -13.27
CA ARG A 21 -5.02 -6.64 -14.39
C ARG A 21 -3.50 -6.69 -14.48
N GLU A 22 -2.98 -6.93 -15.67
CA GLU A 22 -1.54 -7.14 -15.90
C GLU A 22 -0.68 -5.94 -15.44
N ASN A 23 -1.12 -4.72 -15.73
CA ASN A 23 -0.42 -3.50 -15.28
C ASN A 23 -0.45 -3.34 -13.75
N VAL A 24 -1.51 -3.81 -13.08
CA VAL A 24 -1.64 -3.78 -11.62
C VAL A 24 -0.74 -4.84 -10.99
N LYS A 25 -0.68 -6.05 -11.56
CA LYS A 25 0.25 -7.12 -11.14
C LYS A 25 1.71 -6.67 -11.20
N GLN A 26 2.12 -6.05 -12.30
CA GLN A 26 3.49 -5.54 -12.45
C GLN A 26 3.81 -4.46 -11.42
N ARG A 27 2.87 -3.54 -11.17
CA ARG A 27 3.03 -2.50 -10.16
C ARG A 27 3.08 -3.10 -8.75
N HIS A 28 2.19 -4.04 -8.45
CA HIS A 28 2.16 -4.78 -7.19
C HIS A 28 3.51 -5.47 -6.92
N GLN A 29 4.03 -6.21 -7.91
CA GLN A 29 5.33 -6.87 -7.81
C GLN A 29 6.46 -5.87 -7.57
N ALA A 30 6.51 -4.75 -8.32
CA ALA A 30 7.53 -3.73 -8.13
C ALA A 30 7.49 -3.09 -6.73
N ILE A 31 6.29 -2.85 -6.19
CA ILE A 31 6.09 -2.35 -4.83
C ILE A 31 6.56 -3.40 -3.81
N HIS A 32 6.19 -4.66 -4.01
CA HIS A 32 6.53 -5.77 -3.12
C HIS A 32 8.04 -6.05 -3.07
N GLU A 33 8.71 -6.10 -4.22
CA GLU A 33 10.17 -6.30 -4.31
C GLU A 33 10.93 -5.17 -3.61
N ARG A 34 10.50 -3.92 -3.80
CA ARG A 34 11.07 -2.77 -3.09
C ARG A 34 10.84 -2.88 -1.60
N PHE A 35 9.63 -3.28 -1.18
CA PHE A 35 9.30 -3.50 0.22
C PHE A 35 10.21 -4.57 0.85
N GLU A 36 10.35 -5.73 0.22
CA GLU A 36 11.17 -6.84 0.71
C GLU A 36 12.65 -6.46 0.84
N GLN A 37 13.23 -5.82 -0.18
CA GLN A 37 14.61 -5.33 -0.15
C GLN A 37 14.87 -4.37 1.02
N ARG A 38 13.91 -3.48 1.31
CA ARG A 38 14.04 -2.52 2.40
C ARG A 38 13.83 -3.15 3.78
N VAL A 39 12.88 -4.09 3.94
CA VAL A 39 12.72 -4.87 5.17
C VAL A 39 14.00 -5.64 5.48
N LYS A 40 14.59 -6.30 4.47
CA LYS A 40 15.91 -6.95 4.60
C LYS A 40 17.00 -5.97 5.04
N GLY A 41 17.03 -4.76 4.48
CA GLY A 41 17.95 -3.70 4.90
C GLY A 41 17.77 -3.26 6.36
N ALA A 42 16.52 -3.08 6.80
CA ALA A 42 16.17 -2.70 8.16
C ALA A 42 16.57 -3.78 9.18
N ILE A 43 16.32 -5.06 8.86
CA ILE A 43 16.74 -6.21 9.69
C ILE A 43 18.27 -6.23 9.83
N LYS A 44 19.01 -6.07 8.72
CA LYS A 44 20.48 -6.03 8.76
C LYS A 44 21.00 -4.88 9.63
N LEU A 45 20.39 -3.69 9.56
CA LEU A 45 20.80 -2.55 10.38
C LEU A 45 20.57 -2.82 11.88
N ARG A 46 19.41 -3.40 12.22
CA ARG A 46 19.10 -3.83 13.58
C ARG A 46 20.12 -4.85 14.08
N ASP A 47 20.43 -5.87 13.29
CA ASP A 47 21.35 -6.94 13.72
C ASP A 47 22.75 -6.39 13.97
N ARG A 48 23.25 -5.46 13.13
CA ARG A 48 24.50 -4.73 13.39
C ARG A 48 24.47 -3.90 14.67
N SER A 49 23.34 -3.27 14.98
CA SER A 49 23.16 -2.54 16.24
C SER A 49 23.25 -3.46 17.45
N ARG A 50 22.61 -4.64 17.40
CA ARG A 50 22.66 -5.65 18.48
C ARG A 50 24.06 -6.23 18.72
N GLU A 51 24.92 -6.24 17.70
CA GLU A 51 26.33 -6.62 17.79
C GLU A 51 27.22 -5.52 18.42
N GLY A 52 26.64 -4.40 18.88
CA GLY A 52 27.38 -3.26 19.42
C GLY A 52 28.11 -2.44 18.35
N LEU A 53 27.80 -2.68 17.07
CA LEU A 53 28.38 -1.96 15.94
C LEU A 53 27.57 -0.72 15.54
N ALA A 54 26.44 -0.44 16.20
CA ALA A 54 25.63 0.75 15.97
C ALA A 54 24.72 1.12 17.17
N ASP A 55 24.64 2.42 17.51
CA ASP A 55 23.99 2.97 18.73
C ASP A 55 22.47 2.70 18.85
N GLU A 56 21.95 2.72 20.08
CA GLU A 56 20.56 2.40 20.51
C GLU A 56 19.45 3.25 19.85
N GLU A 57 19.79 4.36 19.18
CA GLU A 57 18.85 5.26 18.47
C GLU A 57 18.15 4.59 17.25
N ILE A 58 18.61 3.41 16.84
CA ILE A 58 18.17 2.69 15.63
C ILE A 58 16.75 2.12 15.74
N SER A 59 16.27 1.79 16.95
CA SER A 59 14.97 1.14 17.13
C SER A 59 13.79 2.09 16.96
N ILE A 60 13.90 3.33 17.46
CA ILE A 60 12.89 4.39 17.28
C ILE A 60 12.87 4.85 15.81
N THR A 61 14.02 4.73 15.14
CA THR A 61 14.16 5.07 13.72
C THR A 61 13.40 4.11 12.81
N LEU A 62 13.27 2.81 13.14
CA LEU A 62 12.63 1.83 12.25
C LEU A 62 11.15 2.12 11.99
N TYR A 63 10.38 2.47 13.02
CA TYR A 63 8.95 2.78 12.90
C TYR A 63 8.71 4.08 12.12
N GLY A 64 9.47 5.14 12.46
CA GLY A 64 9.43 6.40 11.72
C GLY A 64 9.88 6.23 10.27
N TRP A 65 10.86 5.36 10.02
CA TRP A 65 11.35 5.04 8.69
C TRP A 65 10.30 4.25 7.89
N ILE A 66 9.63 3.27 8.50
CA ILE A 66 8.51 2.55 7.87
C ILE A 66 7.40 3.55 7.49
N GLN A 67 6.94 4.42 8.39
CA GLN A 67 5.88 5.37 8.07
C GLN A 67 6.27 6.36 6.96
N ARG A 68 7.47 6.96 7.03
CA ARG A 68 7.98 7.84 5.97
C ARG A 68 8.19 7.11 4.64
N TYR A 69 8.36 5.79 4.69
CA TYR A 69 8.60 4.95 3.54
C TYR A 69 7.31 4.48 2.86
N LEU A 70 6.26 4.18 3.64
CA LEU A 70 4.92 3.91 3.12
C LEU A 70 4.39 5.07 2.28
N SER A 71 4.77 6.31 2.63
CA SER A 71 4.46 7.51 1.83
C SER A 71 5.30 7.65 0.55
N LEU A 72 6.40 6.89 0.38
CA LEU A 72 7.33 6.99 -0.75
C LEU A 72 7.21 5.84 -1.77
N THR A 73 6.47 4.77 -1.46
CA THR A 73 6.40 3.56 -2.31
C THR A 73 5.27 3.55 -3.33
N ASP A 74 4.55 4.65 -3.52
CA ASP A 74 3.30 4.67 -4.30
C ASP A 74 2.35 3.52 -3.88
N ARG A 75 2.37 3.19 -2.58
CA ARG A 75 1.63 2.07 -1.95
C ARG A 75 0.14 2.19 -2.17
N TYR A 76 -0.34 3.40 -2.36
CA TYR A 76 -1.75 3.69 -2.49
C TYR A 76 -2.09 4.17 -3.88
N ASP A 77 -3.17 3.63 -4.45
CA ASP A 77 -3.93 4.34 -5.47
C ASP A 77 -5.16 4.97 -4.84
N HIS A 78 -5.39 6.23 -5.21
CA HIS A 78 -6.53 7.02 -4.77
C HIS A 78 -7.37 7.40 -5.97
N PHE A 79 -8.64 6.99 -5.95
CA PHE A 79 -9.62 7.33 -6.97
C PHE A 79 -10.73 8.17 -6.36
N GLU A 80 -10.65 9.49 -6.56
CA GLU A 80 -11.62 10.45 -6.03
C GLU A 80 -12.88 10.55 -6.89
N GLY A 81 -13.98 10.96 -6.24
CA GLY A 81 -15.26 11.21 -6.92
C GLY A 81 -15.93 9.95 -7.45
N VAL A 82 -15.72 8.83 -6.76
CA VAL A 82 -16.42 7.56 -7.02
C VAL A 82 -17.73 7.56 -6.24
N VAL A 83 -18.80 7.09 -6.88
CA VAL A 83 -20.11 6.93 -6.26
C VAL A 83 -20.43 5.46 -6.13
N VAL A 84 -20.61 4.99 -4.88
CA VAL A 84 -21.02 3.62 -4.56
C VAL A 84 -22.40 3.65 -3.92
N ASN A 85 -23.40 3.00 -4.53
CA ASN A 85 -24.80 3.02 -4.05
C ASN A 85 -25.35 4.44 -3.80
N GLY A 86 -24.99 5.40 -4.66
CA GLY A 86 -25.44 6.80 -4.51
C GLY A 86 -24.66 7.62 -3.46
N VAL A 87 -23.73 7.01 -2.73
CA VAL A 87 -22.83 7.71 -1.80
C VAL A 87 -21.55 8.09 -2.51
N LYS A 88 -21.16 9.37 -2.45
CA LYS A 88 -19.91 9.87 -3.03
C LYS A 88 -18.75 9.65 -2.06
N GLY A 89 -17.58 9.34 -2.59
CA GLY A 89 -16.39 9.01 -1.81
C GLY A 89 -15.15 8.83 -2.68
N ALA A 90 -14.13 8.24 -2.07
CA ALA A 90 -12.91 7.81 -2.73
C ALA A 90 -12.73 6.30 -2.60
N VAL A 91 -12.17 5.67 -3.64
CA VAL A 91 -11.66 4.30 -3.54
C VAL A 91 -10.16 4.37 -3.28
N VAL A 92 -9.72 3.70 -2.22
CA VAL A 92 -8.31 3.58 -1.84
C VAL A 92 -7.89 2.14 -2.02
N VAL A 93 -6.83 1.92 -2.78
CA VAL A 93 -6.20 0.61 -3.00
C VAL A 93 -4.89 0.59 -2.24
N ASP A 94 -4.67 -0.43 -1.43
CA ASP A 94 -3.41 -0.70 -0.74
C ASP A 94 -2.70 -1.88 -1.41
N TYR A 95 -1.57 -1.60 -2.07
CA TYR A 95 -0.78 -2.61 -2.75
C TYR A 95 0.04 -3.51 -1.81
N ILE A 96 0.07 -3.26 -0.50
CA ILE A 96 0.79 -4.12 0.46
C ILE A 96 -0.16 -5.12 1.11
N THR A 97 -1.36 -4.67 1.51
CA THR A 97 -2.38 -5.54 2.11
C THR A 97 -3.33 -6.15 1.10
N GLU A 98 -3.24 -5.73 -0.17
CA GLU A 98 -4.18 -6.08 -1.25
C GLU A 98 -5.62 -5.66 -0.94
N GLU A 99 -5.78 -4.64 -0.08
CA GLU A 99 -7.09 -4.15 0.33
C GLU A 99 -7.58 -3.04 -0.59
N ILE A 100 -8.88 -3.06 -0.87
CA ILE A 100 -9.57 -2.02 -1.62
C ILE A 100 -10.76 -1.56 -0.80
N VAL A 101 -10.74 -0.29 -0.41
CA VAL A 101 -11.69 0.29 0.54
C VAL A 101 -12.37 1.50 -0.08
N PHE A 102 -13.68 1.62 0.14
CA PHE A 102 -14.43 2.83 -0.17
C PHE A 102 -14.50 3.72 1.08
N GLN A 103 -14.06 4.96 0.93
CA GLN A 103 -14.10 5.99 1.97
C GLN A 103 -15.15 7.02 1.56
N ALA A 104 -16.30 7.05 2.24
CA ALA A 104 -17.34 8.03 1.99
C ALA A 104 -16.86 9.45 2.33
N GLU A 105 -17.29 10.43 1.53
CA GLU A 105 -17.11 11.88 1.80
C GLU A 105 -17.96 12.36 3.00
#